data_AF-A0A9X2RLD1-F1
#
_entry.id   AF-A0A9X2RLD1-F1
#
_cell.length_a   1.000
_cell.length_b   1.000
_cell.length_c   1.000
_cell.angle_alpha   90.00
_cell.angle_beta   90.00
_cell.angle_gamma   90.00
#
_symmetry.space_group_name_H-M   'P 1'
#
loop_
_entity.id
_entity.type
_entity.pdbx_description
1 polymer ?
#
loop_
_entity_poly.entity_id
_entity_poly.type
_entity_poly.pdbx_seq_one_letter_code
_entity_poly.pdbx_strand_id
1 'polypeptide(L)' 'MSIEARIGTLSQKHQALEAQLAEERNHAAFDEQRISDLKRQKLAIKDQMAMLQQHTLGSGRKPS' A
#
# COMPACT_ATOMS: atom_id res chain seq x y z
N MET A 1 4.81 -0.03 20.23
CA MET A 1 4.81 0.58 18.89
C MET A 1 3.53 0.17 18.19
N SER A 2 2.64 1.13 17.92
CA SER A 2 1.26 0.85 17.52
C SER A 2 1.16 0.43 16.05
N ILE A 3 0.20 -0.45 15.76
CA ILE A 3 -0.16 -0.87 14.39
C ILE A 3 -0.51 0.36 13.52
N GLU A 4 -1.09 1.40 14.09
CA GLU A 4 -1.36 2.68 13.42
C GLU A 4 -0.11 3.35 12.83
N ALA A 5 1.02 3.34 13.54
CA ALA A 5 2.28 3.89 13.03
C ALA A 5 2.82 3.05 11.86
N ARG A 6 2.61 1.73 11.92
CA ARG A 6 2.97 0.78 10.84
C ARG A 6 2.14 1.04 9.59
N ILE A 7 0.82 1.24 9.75
CA ILE A 7 -0.11 1.58 8.66
C ILE A 7 0.25 2.95 8.07
N GLY A 8 0.56 3.96 8.90
CA GLY A 8 0.96 5.29 8.42
C GLY A 8 2.24 5.25 7.56
N THR A 9 3.20 4.40 7.92
CA THR A 9 4.44 4.20 7.13
C THR A 9 4.17 3.46 5.82
N LEU A 10 3.33 2.42 5.85
CA LEU A 10 2.91 1.68 4.65
C LEU A 10 2.09 2.55 3.70
N SER A 11 1.22 3.40 4.22
CA SER A 11 0.43 4.35 3.45
C SER A 11 1.31 5.36 2.72
N GLN A 12 2.33 5.91 3.38
CA GLN A 12 3.31 6.79 2.73
C GLN A 12 4.08 6.07 1.61
N LYS A 13 4.51 4.82 1.83
CA LYS A 13 5.15 4.00 0.78
C LYS A 13 4.20 3.73 -0.38
N HIS A 14 2.93 3.42 -0.10
CA HIS A 14 1.90 3.22 -1.11
C HIS A 14 1.71 4.47 -1.97
N GLN A 15 1.60 5.64 -1.33
CA GLN A 15 1.39 6.91 -2.02
C GLN A 15 2.57 7.28 -2.94
N ALA A 16 3.81 7.02 -2.49
CA ALA A 16 5.01 7.21 -3.30
C ALA A 16 5.08 6.24 -4.50
N LEU A 17 4.65 4.99 -4.33
CA LEU A 17 4.54 4.03 -5.42
C LEU A 17 3.43 4.40 -6.41
N GLU A 18 2.29 4.90 -5.93
CA GLU A 18 1.22 5.39 -6.81
C GLU A 18 1.64 6.60 -7.62
N ALA A 19 2.36 7.55 -7.02
CA ALA A 19 2.88 8.72 -7.71
C ALA A 19 3.84 8.31 -8.85
N GLN A 20 4.80 7.43 -8.55
CA GLN A 20 5.71 6.88 -9.56
C GLN A 20 4.93 6.15 -10.68
N LEU A 21 3.95 5.33 -10.33
CA LEU A 21 3.13 4.60 -11.31
C LEU A 21 2.31 5.58 -12.18
N ALA A 22 1.82 6.68 -11.60
CA ALA A 22 1.07 7.71 -12.31
C ALA A 22 1.96 8.59 -13.21
N GLU A 23 3.19 8.86 -12.82
CA GLU A 23 4.19 9.53 -13.67
C GLU A 23 4.61 8.62 -14.82
N GLU A 24 4.98 7.36 -14.51
CA GLU A 24 5.39 6.39 -15.51
C GLU A 24 4.27 6.18 -16.54
N ARG A 25 3.00 5.94 -16.12
CA ARG A 25 1.90 5.74 -17.10
C ARG A 25 1.67 6.96 -18.01
N ASN A 26 2.03 8.16 -17.54
CA ASN A 26 1.83 9.40 -18.28
C ASN A 26 2.97 9.63 -19.29
N HIS A 27 4.08 8.93 -19.13
CA HIS A 27 5.23 8.99 -20.01
C HIS A 27 5.02 8.06 -21.21
N ALA A 28 4.91 8.58 -22.44
CA ALA A 28 4.60 7.78 -23.64
C ALA A 28 5.58 6.62 -23.95
N ALA A 29 6.71 6.53 -23.24
CA ALA A 29 7.69 5.44 -23.30
C ALA A 29 7.60 4.50 -22.07
N PHE A 30 6.43 4.37 -21.45
CA PHE A 30 6.27 3.55 -20.26
C PHE A 30 6.50 2.07 -20.57
N ASP A 31 7.41 1.46 -19.81
CA ASP A 31 7.63 0.02 -19.84
C ASP A 31 6.41 -0.67 -19.20
N GLU A 32 5.64 -1.41 -20.00
CA GLU A 32 4.53 -2.21 -19.47
C GLU A 32 4.99 -3.20 -18.38
N GLN A 33 6.25 -3.65 -18.44
CA GLN A 33 6.88 -4.45 -17.38
C GLN A 33 7.03 -3.67 -16.07
N ARG A 34 7.49 -2.41 -16.11
CA ARG A 34 7.61 -1.53 -14.94
C ARG A 34 6.24 -1.26 -14.31
N ILE A 35 5.23 -0.95 -15.13
CA ILE A 35 3.84 -0.74 -14.66
C ILE A 35 3.29 -2.00 -13.99
N SER A 36 3.56 -3.18 -14.57
CA SER A 36 3.11 -4.45 -14.03
C SER A 36 3.76 -4.78 -12.69
N ASP A 37 5.07 -4.50 -12.55
CA ASP A 37 5.80 -4.70 -11.30
C ASP A 37 5.33 -3.71 -10.21
N LEU A 38 5.18 -2.43 -10.57
CA LEU A 38 4.63 -1.39 -9.69
C LEU A 38 3.20 -1.71 -9.24
N LYS A 39 2.35 -2.21 -10.15
CA LYS A 39 0.99 -2.69 -9.79
C LYS A 39 1.05 -3.86 -8.82
N ARG A 40 1.97 -4.80 -9.00
CA ARG A 40 2.18 -5.94 -8.09
C ARG A 40 2.64 -5.48 -6.71
N GLN A 41 3.61 -4.57 -6.65
CA GLN A 41 4.08 -3.98 -5.39
C GLN A 41 2.97 -3.19 -4.70
N LYS A 42 2.25 -2.36 -5.44
CA LYS A 42 1.09 -1.62 -4.93
C LYS A 42 0.04 -2.56 -4.36
N LEU A 43 -0.28 -3.64 -5.07
CA LEU A 43 -1.25 -4.65 -4.62
C LEU A 43 -0.78 -5.34 -3.34
N ALA A 44 0.49 -5.71 -3.25
CA ALA A 44 1.07 -6.31 -2.05
C ALA A 44 1.02 -5.36 -0.84
N ILE A 45 1.36 -4.08 -1.02
CA ILE A 45 1.28 -3.08 0.06
C ILE A 45 -0.17 -2.86 0.47
N LYS A 46 -1.10 -2.80 -0.49
CA LYS A 46 -2.53 -2.67 -0.21
C LYS A 46 -3.06 -3.87 0.57
N ASP A 47 -2.63 -5.08 0.22
CA ASP A 47 -2.98 -6.31 0.93
C ASP A 47 -2.40 -6.31 2.36
N GLN A 48 -1.13 -5.93 2.52
CA GLN A 48 -0.52 -5.76 3.85
C GLN A 48 -1.24 -4.71 4.70
N MET A 49 -1.62 -3.58 4.12
CA MET A 49 -2.43 -2.56 4.81
C MET A 49 -3.81 -3.09 5.18
N ALA A 50 -4.48 -3.79 4.27
CA ALA A 50 -5.78 -4.39 4.54
C ALA A 50 -5.67 -5.43 5.66
N MET A 51 -4.67 -6.30 5.63
CA MET A 51 -4.43 -7.31 6.65
C MET A 51 -4.12 -6.69 8.02
N LEU A 52 -3.30 -5.62 8.05
CA LEU A 52 -3.05 -4.85 9.25
C LEU A 52 -4.31 -4.14 9.74
N GLN A 53 -5.09 -3.53 8.86
CA GLN A 53 -6.37 -2.89 9.19
C GLN A 53 -7.37 -3.90 9.77
N GLN A 54 -7.49 -5.07 9.16
CA GLN A 54 -8.32 -6.17 9.65
C GLN A 54 -7.86 -6.63 11.03
N HIS A 55 -6.54 -6.69 11.26
CA HIS A 55 -5.97 -7.03 12.56
C HIS A 55 -6.26 -5.97 13.63
N THR A 56 -6.14 -4.66 13.34
CA THR A 56 -6.54 -3.61 14.30
C THR A 56 -8.04 -3.64 14.59
N LEU A 57 -8.88 -3.77 13.55
CA LEU A 57 -10.34 -3.80 13.69
C LEU A 57 -10.82 -5.05 14.45
N GLY A 58 -10.15 -6.19 14.27
CA GLY A 58 -10.43 -7.44 14.99
C GLY A 58 -9.92 -7.45 16.43
N SER A 59 -8.81 -6.75 16.70
CA SER A 59 -8.19 -6.74 18.03
C SER A 59 -8.80 -5.70 19.00
N GLY A 60 -9.77 -4.91 18.56
CA GLY A 60 -10.47 -3.88 19.34
C GLY A 60 -11.70 -4.37 20.15
N ARG A 61 -12.11 -5.63 20.04
CA ARG A 61 -13.17 -6.21 20.90
C ARG A 61 -12.56 -6.80 22.17
N LYS A 62 -12.24 -5.95 23.14
CA LYS A 62 -12.20 -6.37 24.55
C LYS A 62 -13.53 -5.98 25.20
N PRO A 63 -14.36 -6.95 25.66
CA PRO A 63 -15.47 -6.65 26.55
C PRO A 63 -14.90 -6.40 27.95
N SER A 64 -15.24 -5.26 28.55
CA SER A 64 -15.09 -4.98 29.97
C SER A 64 -16.24 -4.10 30.39
#